data_AF-A0A4Q1KMF3-F1
#
_entry.id   AF-A0A4Q1KMF3-F1
#
_cell.length_a   1.000
_cell.length_b   1.000
_cell.length_c   1.000
_cell.angle_alpha   90.00
_cell.angle_beta   90.00
_cell.angle_gamma   90.00
#
_symmetry.space_group_name_H-M   'P 1'
#
loop_
_entity.id
_entity.type
_entity.pdbx_description
1 polymer ?
#
loop_
_entity_poly.entity_id
_entity_poly.type
_entity_poly.pdbx_seq_one_letter_code
_entity_poly.pdbx_strand_id
1 'polypeptide(L)'
;MNGISTDSIMAIRSAILQKNAALRDATATPGGAQVDGVKGGGIGAPSGPADFTTALKGALEKVNGLQSEASAATNAFERGETTDIAAVMLAKQKASISFEATLQVRNKLLSAYRDIMSMPV
;
A
#
# COMPACT_ATOMS: atom_id res chain seq x y z
N MET A 1 -42.09 -1.31 21.67
CA MET A 1 -41.56 -1.19 20.31
C MET A 1 -40.93 0.20 20.15
N ASN A 2 -39.63 0.34 20.41
CA ASN A 2 -38.91 1.61 20.25
C ASN A 2 -38.53 1.78 18.77
N GLY A 3 -39.27 2.63 18.05
CA GLY A 3 -38.94 3.01 16.69
C GLY A 3 -37.66 3.85 16.67
N ILE A 4 -36.73 3.48 15.80
CA ILE A 4 -35.52 4.25 15.51
C ILE A 4 -35.97 5.60 14.93
N SER A 5 -35.86 6.67 15.72
CA SER A 5 -36.33 8.00 15.33
C SER A 5 -35.51 8.53 14.14
N THR A 6 -36.18 9.14 13.17
CA THR A 6 -35.57 9.81 12.00
C THR A 6 -34.52 10.86 12.39
N ASP A 7 -34.65 11.46 13.58
CA ASP A 7 -33.63 12.31 14.20
C ASP A 7 -32.30 11.59 14.45
N SER A 8 -32.34 10.31 14.84
CA SER A 8 -31.13 9.51 15.04
C SER A 8 -30.40 9.25 13.72
N ILE A 9 -31.14 9.13 12.60
CA ILE A 9 -30.54 8.97 11.27
C ILE A 9 -29.89 10.28 10.81
N MET A 10 -30.49 11.44 11.13
CA MET A 10 -29.92 12.75 10.81
C MET A 10 -28.68 13.06 11.65
N ALA A 11 -28.68 12.67 12.93
CA ALA A 11 -27.54 12.76 13.83
C ALA A 11 -26.38 11.82 13.44
N ILE A 12 -26.69 10.62 12.94
CA ILE A 12 -25.67 9.70 12.43
C ILE A 12 -25.07 10.23 11.13
N ARG A 13 -25.90 10.79 10.23
CA ARG A 13 -25.43 11.39 8.97
C ARG A 13 -24.51 12.58 9.23
N SER A 14 -24.81 13.43 10.20
CA SER A 14 -23.95 14.55 10.57
C SER A 14 -22.64 14.08 11.24
N ALA A 15 -22.72 13.06 12.12
CA ALA A 15 -21.53 12.49 12.76
C ALA A 15 -20.56 11.85 11.75
N ILE A 16 -21.07 11.16 10.73
CA ILE A 16 -20.24 10.57 9.66
C ILE A 16 -19.53 11.66 8.84
N LEU A 17 -20.24 12.74 8.51
CA LEU A 17 -19.65 13.86 7.76
C LEU A 17 -18.57 14.58 8.58
N GLN A 18 -18.79 14.79 9.88
CA GLN A 18 -17.82 15.43 10.77
C GLN A 18 -16.58 14.56 11.00
N LYS A 19 -16.77 13.24 11.13
CA LYS A 19 -15.67 12.28 11.25
C LYS A 19 -14.83 12.20 9.97
N ASN A 20 -15.47 12.23 8.80
CA ASN A 20 -14.75 12.25 7.53
C ASN A 20 -14.02 13.56 7.26
N ALA A 21 -14.53 14.70 7.73
CA ALA A 21 -13.83 15.98 7.62
C ALA A 21 -12.54 16.02 8.45
N ALA A 22 -12.59 15.53 9.70
CA ALA A 22 -11.42 15.46 10.58
C ALA A 22 -10.30 14.54 10.03
N LEU A 23 -10.69 13.44 9.37
CA LEU A 23 -9.73 12.52 8.74
C LEU A 23 -9.06 13.14 7.49
N ARG A 24 -9.76 14.01 6.76
CA ARG A 24 -9.18 14.73 5.60
C ARG A 24 -8.18 15.79 6.04
N ASP A 25 -8.45 16.49 7.14
CA ASP A 25 -7.55 17.50 7.71
C ASP A 25 -6.23 16.88 8.20
N ALA A 26 -6.30 15.71 8.86
CA ALA A 26 -5.12 14.95 9.27
C ALA A 26 -4.25 14.46 8.10
N THR A 27 -4.81 14.31 6.88
CA THR A 27 -4.06 13.96 5.67
C THR A 27 -3.64 15.16 4.82
N ALA A 28 -4.15 16.36 5.11
CA ALA A 28 -3.94 17.57 4.32
C ALA A 28 -2.89 18.52 4.91
N THR A 29 -2.24 18.18 6.03
CA THR A 29 -1.12 18.97 6.58
C THR A 29 0.19 18.59 5.89
N PRO A 30 0.77 19.46 5.03
CA PRO A 30 2.11 19.29 4.50
C PRO A 30 3.06 20.01 5.47
N GLY A 31 3.63 19.30 6.43
CA GLY A 31 4.53 19.91 7.41
C GLY A 31 5.04 18.88 8.40
N GLY A 32 6.35 18.67 8.42
CA GLY A 32 7.00 17.57 9.12
C GLY A 32 6.70 17.52 10.60
N ALA A 33 6.16 16.39 11.05
CA ALA A 33 6.26 15.91 12.41
C ALA A 33 6.89 14.52 12.34
N GLN A 34 8.19 14.48 12.59
CA GLN A 34 9.02 13.29 12.62
C GLN A 34 8.55 12.39 13.76
N VAL A 35 7.84 11.32 13.40
CA VAL A 35 7.59 10.19 14.30
C VAL A 35 8.86 9.33 14.33
N ASP A 36 9.72 9.64 15.29
CA ASP A 36 10.78 8.77 15.77
C ASP A 36 10.13 7.46 16.29
N GLY A 37 10.43 6.31 15.66
CA GLY A 37 10.10 5.01 16.28
C GLY A 37 9.59 3.88 15.40
N VAL A 38 9.41 4.02 14.07
CA VAL A 38 9.17 2.85 13.21
C VAL A 38 10.12 2.89 12.02
N LYS A 39 11.20 2.12 12.11
CA LYS A 39 12.07 1.73 10.99
C LYS A 39 11.31 0.78 10.05
N GLY A 40 10.20 1.24 9.50
CA GLY A 40 9.58 0.70 8.30
C GLY A 40 10.15 1.48 7.14
N GLY A 41 10.95 0.84 6.28
CA GLY A 41 11.54 1.47 5.11
C GLY A 41 10.47 2.00 4.17
N GLY A 42 10.05 3.24 4.42
CA GLY A 42 9.27 4.06 3.52
C GLY A 42 10.15 4.44 2.35
N ILE A 43 9.72 4.07 1.16
CA ILE A 43 10.32 4.51 -0.09
C ILE A 43 10.03 6.01 -0.18
N GLY A 44 11.01 6.83 0.22
CA GLY A 44 10.94 8.28 0.06
C GLY A 44 10.71 8.64 -1.40
N ALA A 45 9.91 9.69 -1.63
CA ALA A 45 9.62 10.16 -2.99
C ALA A 45 10.94 10.44 -3.73
N PRO A 46 11.19 9.78 -4.88
CA PRO A 46 12.44 9.97 -5.61
C PRO A 46 12.52 11.39 -6.16
N SER A 47 13.66 12.05 -5.95
CA SER A 47 13.88 13.48 -6.28
C SER A 47 14.39 13.70 -7.71
N GLY A 48 14.32 12.67 -8.55
CA GLY A 48 14.68 12.74 -9.96
C GLY A 48 14.42 11.41 -10.71
N PRO A 49 14.52 11.41 -12.05
CA PRO A 49 14.27 10.21 -12.87
C PRO A 49 15.16 9.01 -12.50
N ALA A 50 16.40 9.26 -12.07
CA ALA A 50 17.38 8.26 -11.66
C ALA A 50 17.06 7.63 -10.28
N ASP A 51 16.60 8.44 -9.33
CA ASP A 51 16.16 7.96 -8.02
C ASP A 51 14.92 7.08 -8.16
N PHE A 52 14.05 7.42 -9.12
CA PHE A 52 12.85 6.66 -9.40
C PHE A 52 13.17 5.29 -10.01
N THR A 53 14.08 5.21 -10.99
CA THR A 53 14.48 3.92 -11.59
C THR A 53 15.13 3.01 -10.56
N THR A 54 15.94 3.60 -9.66
CA THR A 54 16.54 2.90 -8.52
C THR A 54 15.46 2.39 -7.56
N ALA A 55 14.47 3.21 -7.21
CA ALA A 55 13.35 2.81 -6.36
C ALA A 55 12.50 1.70 -6.99
N LEU A 56 12.23 1.77 -8.30
CA LEU A 56 11.50 0.73 -9.03
C LEU A 56 12.28 -0.58 -9.07
N LYS A 57 13.58 -0.52 -9.33
CA LYS A 57 14.46 -1.69 -9.31
C LYS A 57 14.46 -2.34 -7.92
N GLY A 58 14.59 -1.53 -6.86
CA GLY A 58 14.51 -2.01 -5.48
C GLY A 58 13.14 -2.61 -5.15
N ALA A 59 12.05 -2.04 -5.66
CA ALA A 59 10.70 -2.61 -5.48
C ALA A 59 10.55 -3.97 -6.18
N LEU A 60 11.06 -4.11 -7.41
CA LEU A 60 11.08 -5.38 -8.15
C LEU A 60 11.90 -6.45 -7.44
N GLU A 61 13.09 -6.11 -6.97
CA GLU A 61 13.93 -7.01 -6.17
C GLU A 61 13.22 -7.43 -4.88
N LYS A 62 12.51 -6.51 -4.23
CA LYS A 62 11.73 -6.79 -3.02
C LYS A 62 10.56 -7.74 -3.28
N VAL A 63 9.83 -7.56 -4.39
CA VAL A 63 8.77 -8.51 -4.79
C VAL A 63 9.34 -9.88 -5.09
N ASN A 64 10.48 -9.96 -5.77
CA ASN A 64 11.17 -11.22 -6.04
C ASN A 64 11.54 -11.94 -4.73
N GLY A 65 12.09 -11.21 -3.76
CA GLY A 65 12.39 -11.73 -2.43
C GLY A 65 11.15 -12.27 -1.71
N LEU A 66 10.05 -11.51 -1.71
CA LEU A 66 8.78 -11.94 -1.10
C LEU A 66 8.20 -13.19 -1.77
N GLN A 67 8.35 -13.30 -3.10
CA GLN A 67 7.89 -14.48 -3.84
C GLN A 67 8.75 -15.71 -3.49
N SER A 68 10.07 -15.54 -3.38
CA SER A 68 10.98 -16.62 -2.94
C SER A 68 10.67 -17.06 -1.51
N GLU A 69 10.41 -16.12 -0.59
CA GLU A 69 10.02 -16.40 0.79
C GLU A 69 8.70 -17.18 0.85
N ALA A 70 7.69 -16.76 0.09
CA ALA A 70 6.40 -17.47 0.02
C ALA A 70 6.55 -18.89 -0.53
N SER A 71 7.39 -19.09 -1.56
CA SER A 71 7.72 -20.42 -2.09
C SER A 71 8.46 -21.28 -1.07
N ALA A 72 9.45 -20.73 -0.38
CA ALA A 72 10.19 -21.45 0.65
C ALA A 72 9.28 -21.87 1.81
N ALA A 73 8.41 -20.97 2.29
CA ALA A 73 7.43 -21.26 3.33
C ALA A 73 6.44 -22.34 2.91
N THR A 74 5.96 -22.30 1.65
CA THR A 74 5.09 -23.33 1.09
C THR A 74 5.77 -24.69 1.08
N ASN A 75 7.00 -24.75 0.56
CA ASN A 75 7.76 -25.99 0.46
C ASN A 75 8.09 -26.57 1.85
N ALA A 76 8.42 -25.72 2.82
CA ALA A 76 8.66 -26.14 4.20
C ALA A 76 7.39 -26.74 4.85
N PHE A 77 6.23 -26.17 4.54
CA PHE A 77 4.94 -26.69 5.02
C PHE A 77 4.59 -28.03 4.38
N GLU A 78 4.79 -28.16 3.06
CA GLU A 78 4.57 -29.42 2.33
C GLU A 78 5.49 -30.55 2.80
N ARG A 79 6.72 -30.23 3.23
CA ARG A 79 7.67 -31.18 3.83
C ARG A 79 7.39 -31.47 5.31
N GLY A 80 6.46 -30.77 5.95
CA GLY A 80 6.18 -30.89 7.37
C GLY A 80 7.24 -30.28 8.29
N GLU A 81 8.18 -29.49 7.75
CA GLU A 81 9.18 -28.74 8.54
C GLU A 81 8.54 -27.58 9.32
N THR A 82 7.41 -27.05 8.82
CA THR A 82 6.57 -26.09 9.54
C THR A 82 5.12 -26.55 9.51
N THR A 83 4.43 -26.40 10.63
CA THR A 83 2.98 -26.68 10.76
C THR A 83 2.13 -25.43 10.69
N ASP A 84 2.75 -24.25 10.61
CA ASP A 84 2.06 -22.97 10.61
C ASP A 84 1.59 -22.59 9.20
N ILE A 85 0.39 -23.03 8.85
CA ILE A 85 -0.28 -22.66 7.61
C ILE A 85 -0.62 -21.17 7.54
N ALA A 86 -0.82 -20.51 8.69
CA ALA A 86 -1.17 -19.08 8.73
C ALA A 86 0.03 -18.23 8.29
N ALA A 87 1.23 -18.57 8.72
CA ALA A 87 2.46 -17.91 8.26
C ALA A 87 2.68 -18.07 6.74
N VAL A 88 2.45 -19.27 6.20
CA VAL A 88 2.55 -19.52 4.74
C VAL A 88 1.55 -18.68 3.96
N MET A 89 0.28 -18.67 4.41
CA MET A 89 -0.77 -17.90 3.76
C MET A 89 -0.50 -16.40 3.84
N LEU A 90 0.02 -15.91 4.98
CA LEU A 90 0.41 -14.51 5.13
C LEU A 90 1.56 -14.15 4.19
N ALA A 91 2.58 -14.99 4.06
CA ALA A 91 3.68 -14.78 3.12
C ALA A 91 3.18 -14.71 1.67
N LYS A 92 2.27 -15.61 1.27
CA LYS A 92 1.63 -15.59 -0.05
C LYS A 92 0.83 -14.30 -0.28
N GLN A 93 0.00 -13.89 0.68
CA GLN A 93 -0.78 -12.65 0.57
C GLN A 93 0.11 -11.42 0.46
N LYS A 94 1.19 -11.36 1.24
CA LYS A 94 2.17 -10.28 1.21
C LYS A 94 2.85 -10.18 -0.15
N ALA A 95 3.24 -11.30 -0.74
CA ALA A 95 3.82 -11.36 -2.08
C ALA A 95 2.82 -10.86 -3.15
N SER A 96 1.57 -11.33 -3.11
CA SER A 96 0.52 -10.92 -4.06
C SER A 96 0.23 -9.41 -4.01
N ILE A 97 -0.01 -8.87 -2.81
CA ILE A 97 -0.30 -7.43 -2.63
C ILE A 97 0.90 -6.57 -3.09
N SER A 98 2.12 -7.00 -2.78
CA SER A 98 3.34 -6.27 -3.18
C SER A 98 3.55 -6.31 -4.70
N PHE A 99 3.22 -7.42 -5.36
CA PHE A 99 3.26 -7.54 -6.81
C PHE A 99 2.22 -6.61 -7.47
N GLU A 100 0.98 -6.59 -7.00
CA GLU A 100 -0.06 -5.68 -7.50
C GLU A 100 0.35 -4.22 -7.36
N ALA A 101 0.88 -3.83 -6.20
CA ALA A 101 1.39 -2.48 -5.97
C ALA A 101 2.49 -2.11 -6.98
N THR A 102 3.41 -3.04 -7.26
CA THR A 102 4.48 -2.83 -8.25
C THR A 102 3.94 -2.70 -9.67
N LEU A 103 2.90 -3.45 -10.02
CA LEU A 103 2.25 -3.36 -11.32
C LEU A 103 1.54 -2.01 -11.50
N GLN A 104 0.89 -1.49 -10.45
CA GLN A 104 0.28 -0.16 -10.48
C GLN A 104 1.32 0.93 -10.71
N VAL A 105 2.47 0.85 -10.03
CA VAL A 105 3.59 1.78 -10.23
C VAL A 105 4.08 1.69 -11.67
N ARG A 106 4.32 0.47 -12.20
CA ARG A 106 4.73 0.26 -13.60
C ARG A 106 3.77 0.90 -14.59
N ASN A 107 2.46 0.70 -14.41
CA ASN A 107 1.45 1.25 -15.30
C ASN A 107 1.41 2.78 -15.25
N LYS A 108 1.52 3.36 -14.05
CA LYS A 108 1.58 4.82 -13.86
C LYS A 108 2.77 5.45 -14.59
N LEU A 109 3.90 4.74 -14.67
CA LEU A 109 5.09 5.21 -15.39
C LEU A 109 4.94 5.15 -16.89
N LEU A 110 4.38 4.05 -17.40
CA LEU A 110 4.08 3.93 -18.83
C LEU A 110 3.14 5.06 -19.27
N SER A 111 2.15 5.41 -18.43
CA SER A 111 1.29 6.57 -18.65
C SER A 111 2.07 7.89 -18.59
N ALA A 112 2.85 8.15 -17.55
CA ALA A 112 3.62 9.40 -17.44
C ALA A 112 4.62 9.61 -18.59
N TYR A 113 5.27 8.54 -19.05
CA TYR A 113 6.14 8.58 -20.23
C TYR A 113 5.35 8.90 -21.51
N ARG A 114 4.19 8.26 -21.69
CA ARG A 114 3.29 8.57 -22.81
C ARG A 114 2.79 10.02 -22.75
N ASP A 115 2.43 10.53 -21.57
CA ASP A 115 1.95 11.89 -21.38
C ASP A 115 3.02 12.93 -21.77
N ILE A 116 4.29 12.70 -21.40
CA ILE A 116 5.41 13.55 -21.83
C ILE A 116 5.58 13.52 -23.36
N MET A 117 5.44 12.35 -24.00
CA MET A 117 5.52 12.23 -25.46
C MET A 117 4.32 12.81 -26.21
N SER A 118 3.15 12.82 -25.59
CA SER A 118 1.90 13.33 -26.18
C SER A 118 1.65 14.82 -25.90
N MET A 119 2.50 15.48 -25.10
CA MET A 119 2.49 16.94 -25.03
C MET A 119 2.92 17.51 -26.38
N PRO A 120 2.06 18.29 -27.07
CA PRO A 120 2.49 19.08 -28.21
C PRO A 120 3.53 20.08 -27.73
N VAL A 121 4.63 20.22 -28.47
CA VAL A 121 5.56 21.35 -28.34
C VAL A 121 4.91 22.65 -28.77
#